data_AF-X8IZR1-F1
#
_entry.id   AF-X8IZR1-F1
#
_cell.length_a   1.000
_cell.length_b   1.000
_cell.length_c   1.000
_cell.angle_alpha   90.00
_cell.angle_beta   90.00
_cell.angle_gamma   90.00
#
_symmetry.space_group_name_H-M   'P 1'
#
loop_
_entity.id
_entity.type
_entity.pdbx_description
1 polymer ?
#
loop_
_entity_poly.entity_id
_entity_poly.type
_entity_poly.pdbx_seq_one_letter_code
_entity_poly.pdbx_strand_id
1 'polypeptide(L)'
;MLRLSKPFRYEYGHLCFKLLVASMNICLLERYNELDEALLACEEHDEYAADYLASVALGLVVENRFQISYNGSNSNWVSGWATSDAQQAPLVSRSDLSTLLGLLWDDRKFILATSGLSGLLFLLSQYIFQEKNFNDSLDGEVLKGRMYELGLRYLLVAEQSQRAATLRAIDANHPEEDNWSVTPKHIDAEDSRLLMTAFIKRLSNGNDLSVFLTREPSVMLRLITTSTDPDTQDLLPGVIRCAVEYGWSMLFGIDLDLEHRLQGIARTLFGVLV
;
A
#
# COMPACT_ATOMS: atom_id res chain seq x y z
N MET A 1 -8.36 -19.52 25.85
CA MET A 1 -8.30 -19.82 24.40
C MET A 1 -9.56 -19.26 23.74
N LEU A 2 -9.57 -17.96 23.45
CA LEU A 2 -10.60 -17.36 22.61
C LEU A 2 -10.14 -17.56 21.16
N ARG A 3 -10.92 -18.30 20.35
CA ARG A 3 -10.78 -18.23 18.90
C ARG A 3 -10.97 -16.76 18.53
N LEU A 4 -9.91 -16.05 18.17
CA LEU A 4 -10.01 -14.68 17.68
C LEU A 4 -10.96 -14.71 16.47
N SER A 5 -12.17 -14.23 16.68
CA SER A 5 -13.12 -13.90 15.63
C SER A 5 -12.41 -12.92 14.70
N LYS A 6 -12.18 -13.30 13.44
CA LYS A 6 -11.66 -12.40 12.41
C LYS A 6 -12.57 -11.17 12.33
N PRO A 7 -12.18 -10.01 12.92
CA PRO A 7 -13.12 -8.93 13.21
C PRO A 7 -13.67 -8.31 11.93
N PHE A 8 -12.87 -8.30 10.86
CA PHE A 8 -13.26 -7.71 9.59
C PHE A 8 -14.20 -8.60 8.74
N ARG A 9 -14.47 -9.83 9.16
CA ARG A 9 -15.51 -10.67 8.53
C ARG A 9 -16.93 -10.27 8.93
N TYR A 10 -17.07 -9.48 10.00
CA TYR A 10 -18.34 -8.92 10.42
C TYR A 10 -18.45 -7.48 9.91
N GLU A 11 -19.62 -7.11 9.38
CA GLU A 11 -19.89 -5.77 8.84
C GLU A 11 -19.57 -4.66 9.84
N TYR A 12 -19.90 -4.86 11.12
CA TYR A 12 -19.57 -3.91 12.18
C TYR A 12 -18.07 -3.73 12.40
N GLY A 13 -17.29 -4.81 12.33
CA GLY A 13 -15.83 -4.72 12.48
C GLY A 13 -15.19 -4.00 11.29
N HIS A 14 -15.69 -4.24 10.08
CA HIS A 14 -15.29 -3.50 8.89
C HIS A 14 -15.60 -2.01 9.02
N LEU A 15 -16.83 -1.66 9.42
CA LEU A 15 -17.26 -0.27 9.59
C LEU A 15 -16.44 0.47 10.65
N CYS A 16 -16.23 -0.16 11.82
CA CYS A 16 -15.38 0.41 12.87
C CYS A 16 -13.95 0.66 12.39
N PHE A 17 -13.40 -0.25 11.59
CA PHE A 17 -12.06 -0.06 11.03
C PHE A 17 -12.01 1.08 10.02
N LYS A 18 -13.00 1.20 9.12
CA LYS A 18 -13.07 2.35 8.20
C LYS A 18 -13.19 3.67 8.95
N LEU A 19 -14.01 3.71 9.99
CA LEU A 19 -14.14 4.89 10.85
C LEU A 19 -12.80 5.24 11.52
N LEU A 20 -12.10 4.25 12.08
CA LEU A 20 -10.77 4.43 12.66
C LEU A 20 -9.80 5.02 11.66
N VAL A 21 -9.71 4.45 10.45
CA VAL A 21 -8.82 4.93 9.38
C VAL A 21 -9.17 6.37 9.00
N ALA A 22 -10.45 6.67 8.78
CA ALA A 22 -10.90 8.02 8.43
C ALA A 22 -10.57 9.05 9.53
N SER A 23 -10.91 8.74 10.79
CA SER A 23 -10.61 9.63 11.94
C SER A 23 -9.12 9.86 12.09
N MET A 24 -8.31 8.80 11.99
CA MET A 24 -6.87 8.91 12.08
C MET A 24 -6.28 9.72 10.92
N ASN A 25 -6.80 9.57 9.71
CA ASN A 25 -6.39 10.34 8.55
C ASN A 25 -6.64 11.84 8.75
N ILE A 26 -7.82 12.21 9.27
CA ILE A 26 -8.16 13.59 9.61
C ILE A 26 -7.22 14.14 10.69
N CYS A 27 -6.99 13.38 11.77
CA CYS A 27 -6.08 13.83 12.83
C CYS A 27 -4.63 13.97 12.35
N LEU A 28 -4.18 13.16 11.39
CA LEU A 28 -2.87 13.34 10.77
C LEU A 28 -2.82 14.64 9.96
N LEU A 29 -3.82 14.92 9.13
CA LEU A 29 -3.91 16.18 8.39
C LEU A 29 -3.90 17.39 9.32
N GLU A 30 -4.66 17.35 10.42
CA GLU A 30 -4.69 18.40 11.43
C GLU A 30 -3.30 18.63 12.05
N ARG A 31 -2.63 17.55 12.45
CA ARG A 31 -1.26 17.62 13.01
C ARG A 31 -0.24 18.18 12.04
N TYR A 32 -0.44 17.96 10.74
CA TYR A 32 0.43 18.50 9.71
C TYR A 32 0.06 19.93 9.29
N ASN A 33 -1.03 20.49 9.83
CA ASN A 33 -1.59 21.78 9.43
C ASN A 33 -2.02 21.82 7.95
N GLU A 34 -2.54 20.68 7.47
CA GLU A 34 -2.95 20.44 6.07
C GLU A 34 -4.47 20.17 5.97
N LEU A 35 -5.16 20.13 7.11
CA LEU A 35 -6.60 19.82 7.15
C LEU A 35 -7.44 20.90 6.47
N ASP A 36 -7.15 22.19 6.72
CA ASP A 36 -7.91 23.29 6.13
C ASP A 36 -7.78 23.31 4.60
N GLU A 37 -6.57 23.06 4.07
CA GLU A 37 -6.34 22.96 2.63
C GLU A 37 -7.06 21.74 2.03
N ALA A 38 -7.02 20.59 2.73
CA ALA A 38 -7.78 19.42 2.31
C ALA A 38 -9.29 19.66 2.31
N LEU A 39 -9.83 20.40 3.29
CA LEU A 39 -11.25 20.74 3.38
C LEU A 39 -11.67 21.75 2.31
N LEU A 40 -10.83 22.74 1.99
CA LEU A 40 -11.10 23.67 0.87
C LEU A 40 -11.19 22.93 -0.47
N ALA A 41 -10.29 21.97 -0.69
CA ALA A 41 -10.38 21.09 -1.86
C ALA A 41 -11.65 20.20 -1.84
N CYS A 42 -12.26 19.96 -0.67
CA CYS A 42 -13.57 19.30 -0.57
C CYS A 42 -14.72 20.18 -1.02
N GLU A 43 -14.72 21.45 -0.63
CA GLU A 43 -15.78 22.40 -0.99
C GLU A 43 -15.80 22.71 -2.49
N GLU A 44 -14.66 22.61 -3.18
CA GLU A 44 -14.57 22.76 -4.64
C GLU A 44 -15.09 21.53 -5.41
N HIS A 45 -15.24 20.39 -4.72
CA HIS A 45 -15.60 19.10 -5.32
C HIS A 45 -16.73 18.40 -4.54
N ASP A 46 -17.90 19.04 -4.47
CA ASP A 46 -19.14 18.56 -3.81
C ASP A 46 -19.64 17.17 -4.28
N GLU A 47 -19.09 16.65 -5.37
CA GLU A 47 -19.43 15.35 -5.94
C GLU A 47 -18.77 14.15 -5.23
N TYR A 48 -17.74 14.37 -4.40
CA TYR A 48 -17.05 13.31 -3.65
C TYR A 48 -17.34 13.38 -2.15
N ALA A 49 -17.35 12.22 -1.51
CA ALA A 49 -17.48 12.13 -0.06
C ALA A 49 -16.22 12.69 0.64
N ALA A 50 -16.41 13.40 1.76
CA ALA A 50 -15.33 14.05 2.49
C ALA A 50 -14.23 13.08 2.97
N ASP A 51 -14.57 11.82 3.27
CA ASP A 51 -13.61 10.79 3.66
C ASP A 51 -12.68 10.39 2.50
N TYR A 52 -13.20 10.35 1.27
CA TYR A 52 -12.41 10.10 0.07
C TYR A 52 -11.40 11.22 -0.18
N LEU A 53 -11.83 12.47 -0.07
CA LEU A 53 -10.95 13.62 -0.31
C LEU A 53 -9.91 13.79 0.80
N ALA A 54 -10.28 13.55 2.06
CA ALA A 54 -9.33 13.49 3.17
C ALA A 54 -8.29 12.37 2.95
N SER A 55 -8.71 11.21 2.46
CA SER A 55 -7.79 10.13 2.06
C SER A 55 -6.84 10.59 0.97
N VAL A 56 -7.34 11.21 -0.11
CA VAL A 56 -6.53 11.73 -1.23
C VAL A 56 -5.48 12.72 -0.74
N ALA A 57 -5.89 13.75 0.01
CA ALA A 57 -4.99 14.77 0.55
C ALA A 57 -3.91 14.14 1.43
N LEU A 58 -4.31 13.21 2.31
CA LEU A 58 -3.35 12.54 3.19
C LEU A 58 -2.32 11.72 2.43
N GLY A 59 -2.70 11.06 1.32
CA GLY A 59 -1.77 10.30 0.50
C GLY A 59 -0.57 11.14 0.04
N LEU A 60 -0.83 12.37 -0.41
CA LEU A 60 0.20 13.34 -0.83
C LEU A 60 1.04 13.82 0.36
N VAL A 61 0.37 14.16 1.47
CA VAL A 61 1.05 14.63 2.69
C VAL A 61 1.99 13.56 3.22
N VAL A 62 1.51 12.33 3.35
CA VAL A 62 2.29 11.19 3.86
C VAL A 62 3.48 10.87 2.96
N GLU A 63 3.32 10.93 1.63
CA GLU A 63 4.44 10.78 0.71
C GLU A 63 5.56 11.79 1.01
N ASN A 64 5.21 13.07 1.10
CA ASN A 64 6.15 14.14 1.43
C ASN A 64 6.81 13.90 2.80
N ARG A 65 6.04 13.44 3.79
CA ARG A 65 6.59 13.13 5.12
C ARG A 65 7.57 11.96 5.10
N PHE A 66 7.34 10.92 4.30
CA PHE A 66 8.34 9.87 4.10
C PHE A 66 9.63 10.42 3.50
N GLN A 67 9.56 11.34 2.54
CA GLN A 67 10.72 11.97 1.92
C GLN A 67 11.53 12.83 2.92
N ILE A 68 10.82 13.63 3.73
CA ILE A 68 11.41 14.43 4.81
C ILE A 68 12.11 13.54 5.85
N SER A 69 11.49 12.40 6.20
CA SER A 69 12.05 11.41 7.14
C SER A 69 13.31 10.73 6.59
N TYR A 70 13.33 10.39 5.30
CA TYR A 70 14.46 9.71 4.65
C TYR A 70 15.69 10.61 4.51
N ASN A 71 15.48 11.93 4.37
CA ASN A 71 16.54 12.92 4.29
C ASN A 71 17.21 13.26 5.65
N GLY A 72 16.99 12.43 6.67
CA GLY A 72 17.63 12.58 7.99
C GLY A 72 17.10 13.72 8.85
N SER A 73 16.02 14.39 8.42
CA SER A 73 15.33 15.33 9.29
C SER A 73 14.45 14.58 10.27
N ASN A 74 14.45 15.01 11.54
CA ASN A 74 13.87 14.30 12.67
C ASN A 74 12.33 14.32 12.63
N SER A 75 11.70 13.60 11.70
CA SER A 75 10.26 13.48 11.46
C SER A 75 9.46 12.90 12.64
N ASN A 76 10.16 12.40 13.67
CA ASN A 76 9.59 11.83 14.91
C ASN A 76 8.79 12.82 15.77
N TRP A 77 8.86 14.13 15.50
CA TRP A 77 8.13 15.14 16.28
C TRP A 77 6.61 15.07 16.08
N VAL A 78 6.12 14.76 14.87
CA VAL A 78 4.67 14.77 14.57
C VAL A 78 3.97 13.45 14.95
N SER A 79 4.71 12.34 14.99
CA SER A 79 4.22 11.10 15.61
C SER A 79 4.10 11.21 17.13
N GLY A 80 4.63 12.28 17.73
CA GLY A 80 4.59 12.53 19.17
C GLY A 80 5.57 11.67 19.97
N TRP A 81 6.55 11.08 19.29
CA TRP A 81 7.44 10.05 19.83
C TRP A 81 8.92 10.47 19.88
N ALA A 82 9.24 11.72 19.50
CA ALA A 82 10.58 12.29 19.65
C ALA A 82 10.87 12.75 21.08
N THR A 83 12.15 12.74 21.47
CA THR A 83 12.64 13.15 22.81
C THR A 83 12.95 14.65 22.96
N SER A 84 12.43 15.53 22.08
CA SER A 84 12.69 16.98 22.15
C SER A 84 11.51 17.78 22.71
N ASP A 85 11.80 18.92 23.34
CA ASP A 85 10.94 19.79 24.18
C ASP A 85 9.63 20.36 23.56
N ALA A 86 9.23 19.90 22.38
CA ALA A 86 7.97 20.28 21.70
C ALA A 86 7.10 19.06 21.38
N GLN A 87 6.89 18.17 22.36
CA GLN A 87 6.12 16.94 22.17
C GLN A 87 4.62 17.22 22.03
N GLN A 88 4.06 16.92 20.85
CA GLN A 88 2.64 16.55 20.77
C GLN A 88 2.46 15.14 21.33
N ALA A 89 1.33 14.86 21.97
CA ALA A 89 1.02 13.49 22.42
C ALA A 89 0.93 12.52 21.22
N PRO A 90 1.25 11.23 21.39
CA PRO A 90 1.02 10.20 20.36
C PRO A 90 -0.40 10.29 19.80
N LEU A 91 -0.58 10.15 18.48
CA LEU A 91 -1.93 10.01 17.92
C LEU A 91 -2.56 8.69 18.34
N VAL A 92 -1.74 7.65 18.32
CA VAL A 92 -2.09 6.28 18.69
C VAL A 92 -0.97 5.76 19.59
N SER A 93 -1.32 5.03 20.66
CA SER A 93 -0.31 4.46 21.54
C SER A 93 0.48 3.34 20.83
N ARG A 94 1.70 3.06 21.29
CA ARG A 94 2.51 1.95 20.73
C ARG A 94 1.82 0.59 20.89
N SER A 95 1.15 0.36 22.02
CA SER A 95 0.40 -0.88 22.26
C SER A 95 -0.78 -1.03 21.30
N ASP A 96 -1.46 0.06 20.97
CA ASP A 96 -2.58 0.03 20.02
C ASP A 96 -2.06 -0.21 18.59
N LEU A 97 -0.94 0.40 18.19
CA LEU A 97 -0.33 0.15 16.88
C LEU A 97 0.19 -1.29 16.74
N SER A 98 0.78 -1.85 17.80
CA SER A 98 1.15 -3.27 17.84
C SER A 98 -0.08 -4.18 17.69
N THR A 99 -1.18 -3.85 18.39
CA THR A 99 -2.45 -4.59 18.29
C THR A 99 -3.04 -4.48 16.89
N LEU A 100 -3.08 -3.27 16.31
CA LEU A 100 -3.58 -3.04 14.96
C LEU A 100 -2.77 -3.80 13.90
N LEU A 101 -1.44 -3.81 14.02
CA LEU A 101 -0.58 -4.59 13.14
C LEU A 101 -0.88 -6.10 13.24
N GLY A 102 -1.08 -6.61 14.45
CA GLY A 102 -1.49 -8.00 14.69
C GLY A 102 -2.83 -8.32 14.02
N LEU A 103 -3.84 -7.48 14.23
CA LEU A 103 -5.17 -7.65 13.62
C LEU A 103 -5.12 -7.65 12.09
N LEU A 104 -4.37 -6.71 11.50
CA LEU A 104 -4.18 -6.63 10.05
C LEU A 104 -3.41 -7.83 9.51
N TRP A 105 -2.42 -8.33 10.23
CA TRP A 105 -1.65 -9.50 9.83
C TRP A 105 -2.48 -10.78 9.82
N ASP A 106 -3.26 -10.99 10.89
CA ASP A 106 -4.09 -12.19 11.08
C ASP A 106 -5.22 -12.28 10.04
N ASP A 107 -5.67 -11.14 9.52
CA ASP A 107 -6.69 -11.06 8.47
C ASP A 107 -6.22 -10.28 7.24
N ARG A 108 -4.96 -10.47 6.83
CA ARG A 108 -4.32 -9.72 5.74
C ARG A 108 -4.97 -9.81 4.36
N LYS A 109 -5.92 -10.73 4.15
CA LYS A 109 -6.85 -10.73 3.01
C LYS A 109 -7.67 -9.44 2.95
N PHE A 110 -8.07 -8.94 4.12
CA PHE A 110 -8.91 -7.76 4.29
C PHE A 110 -8.31 -6.50 3.66
N ILE A 111 -6.98 -6.41 3.59
CA ILE A 111 -6.28 -5.28 2.97
C ILE A 111 -6.70 -5.06 1.51
N LEU A 112 -7.06 -6.13 0.79
CA LEU A 112 -7.50 -6.05 -0.60
C LEU A 112 -8.91 -5.46 -0.76
N ALA A 113 -9.65 -5.27 0.35
CA ALA A 113 -11.03 -4.79 0.37
C ALA A 113 -11.19 -3.41 1.03
N THR A 114 -10.09 -2.74 1.35
CA THR A 114 -10.11 -1.43 2.04
C THR A 114 -9.32 -0.38 1.25
N SER A 115 -9.62 0.88 1.52
CA SER A 115 -8.96 2.05 0.91
C SER A 115 -8.44 3.00 1.99
N GLY A 116 -7.68 4.02 1.56
CA GLY A 116 -7.19 5.10 2.43
C GLY A 116 -6.18 4.70 3.49
N LEU A 117 -5.45 3.60 3.31
CA LEU A 117 -4.53 3.07 4.32
C LEU A 117 -3.18 3.78 4.42
N SER A 118 -2.81 4.73 3.54
CA SER A 118 -1.45 5.31 3.54
C SER A 118 -1.05 5.91 4.90
N GLY A 119 -1.94 6.61 5.58
CA GLY A 119 -1.72 7.14 6.92
C GLY A 119 -1.46 6.05 7.96
N LEU A 120 -2.23 4.95 7.90
CA LEU A 120 -2.03 3.80 8.79
C LEU A 120 -0.69 3.13 8.53
N LEU A 121 -0.39 2.87 7.26
CA LEU A 121 0.86 2.24 6.84
C LEU A 121 2.07 3.10 7.24
N PHE A 122 1.96 4.42 7.18
CA PHE A 122 2.96 5.35 7.68
C PHE A 122 3.16 5.21 9.18
N LEU A 123 2.10 5.28 9.99
CA LEU A 123 2.22 5.13 11.45
C LEU A 123 2.80 3.78 11.87
N LEU A 124 2.39 2.70 11.20
CA LEU A 124 2.94 1.36 11.42
C LEU A 124 4.43 1.29 11.06
N SER A 125 4.83 1.93 9.95
CA SER A 125 6.25 2.01 9.57
C SER A 125 7.08 2.77 10.60
N GLN A 126 6.56 3.88 11.12
CA GLN A 126 7.21 4.66 12.18
C GLN A 126 7.33 3.86 13.48
N TYR A 127 6.28 3.11 13.85
CA TYR A 127 6.30 2.21 14.99
C TYR A 127 7.42 1.17 14.87
N ILE A 128 7.53 0.49 13.72
CA ILE A 128 8.56 -0.53 13.49
C ILE A 128 9.96 0.08 13.50
N PHE A 129 10.14 1.24 12.87
CA PHE A 129 11.42 1.96 12.89
C PHE A 129 11.88 2.25 14.32
N GLN A 130 10.96 2.65 15.19
CA GLN A 130 11.28 2.91 16.59
C GLN A 130 11.59 1.64 17.37
N GLU A 131 10.79 0.57 17.23
CA GLU A 131 11.06 -0.71 17.90
C GLU A 131 12.44 -1.27 17.55
N LYS A 132 12.89 -1.15 16.29
CA LYS A 132 14.25 -1.53 15.88
C LYS A 132 15.31 -0.75 16.66
N ASN A 133 15.17 0.57 16.74
CA ASN A 133 16.14 1.43 17.43
C ASN A 133 16.22 1.18 18.94
N PHE A 134 15.16 0.67 19.56
CA PHE A 134 15.13 0.41 21.00
C PHE A 134 15.58 -1.01 21.38
N ASN A 135 15.28 -2.02 20.54
CA ASN A 135 15.38 -3.42 20.98
C ASN A 135 16.21 -4.34 20.08
N ASP A 136 16.80 -3.89 18.96
CA ASP A 136 17.68 -4.63 18.03
C ASP A 136 17.50 -6.16 18.06
N SER A 137 16.25 -6.60 17.87
CA SER A 137 15.81 -7.97 18.14
C SER A 137 15.30 -8.63 16.87
N LEU A 138 15.36 -9.98 16.87
CA LEU A 138 14.78 -10.84 15.82
C LEU A 138 13.31 -10.49 15.53
N ASP A 139 12.59 -9.97 16.53
CA ASP A 139 11.19 -9.55 16.40
C ASP A 139 11.02 -8.34 15.46
N GLY A 140 12.01 -7.44 15.39
CA GLY A 140 11.97 -6.26 14.51
C GLY A 140 11.95 -6.62 13.02
N GLU A 141 12.77 -7.58 12.60
CA GLU A 141 12.78 -8.05 11.21
C GLU A 141 11.51 -8.82 10.85
N VAL A 142 10.93 -9.57 11.79
CA VAL A 142 9.61 -10.18 11.61
C VAL A 142 8.54 -9.12 11.39
N LEU A 143 8.53 -8.05 12.19
CA LEU A 143 7.57 -6.95 12.04
C LEU A 143 7.73 -6.21 10.71
N LYS A 144 8.97 -5.94 10.27
CA LYS A 144 9.25 -5.39 8.93
C LYS A 144 8.71 -6.29 7.83
N GLY A 145 8.99 -7.59 7.89
CA GLY A 145 8.52 -8.56 6.89
C GLY A 145 7.00 -8.59 6.79
N ARG A 146 6.29 -8.48 7.93
CA ARG A 146 4.83 -8.34 7.94
C ARG A 146 4.39 -7.05 7.27
N MET A 147 4.97 -5.92 7.68
CA MET A 147 4.63 -4.60 7.14
C MET A 147 4.89 -4.49 5.63
N TYR A 148 6.01 -5.05 5.17
CA TYR A 148 6.36 -5.16 3.76
C TYR A 148 5.30 -5.92 2.97
N GLU A 149 4.86 -7.09 3.44
CA GLU A 149 3.80 -7.86 2.79
C GLU A 149 2.46 -7.13 2.80
N LEU A 150 2.08 -6.49 3.92
CA LEU A 150 0.83 -5.70 4.00
C LEU A 150 0.85 -4.53 3.00
N GLY A 151 2.00 -3.84 2.87
CA GLY A 151 2.19 -2.79 1.88
C GLY A 151 2.06 -3.30 0.45
N LEU A 152 2.72 -4.42 0.11
CA LEU A 152 2.61 -5.06 -1.21
C LEU A 152 1.16 -5.45 -1.55
N ARG A 153 0.43 -6.03 -0.58
CA ARG A 153 -0.99 -6.37 -0.74
C ARG A 153 -1.82 -5.13 -1.01
N TYR A 154 -1.63 -4.06 -0.23
CA TYR A 154 -2.38 -2.82 -0.40
C TYR A 154 -2.10 -2.16 -1.74
N LEU A 155 -0.84 -2.17 -2.20
CA LEU A 155 -0.43 -1.56 -3.47
C LEU A 155 -1.24 -2.10 -4.68
N LEU A 156 -1.65 -3.37 -4.64
CA LEU A 156 -2.50 -3.97 -5.68
C LEU A 156 -3.84 -3.24 -5.85
N VAL A 157 -4.40 -2.70 -4.77
CA VAL A 157 -5.74 -2.08 -4.73
C VAL A 157 -5.73 -0.59 -4.40
N ALA A 158 -4.57 -0.03 -4.05
CA ALA A 158 -4.43 1.36 -3.64
C ALA A 158 -4.92 2.33 -4.74
N GLU A 159 -5.62 3.38 -4.33
CA GLU A 159 -5.99 4.49 -5.20
C GLU A 159 -4.75 5.28 -5.64
N GLN A 160 -4.85 6.02 -6.75
CA GLN A 160 -3.71 6.77 -7.33
C GLN A 160 -3.01 7.68 -6.33
N SER A 161 -3.77 8.44 -5.54
CA SER A 161 -3.26 9.32 -4.49
C SER A 161 -2.52 8.58 -3.36
N GLN A 162 -2.82 7.30 -3.14
CA GLN A 162 -2.27 6.50 -2.05
C GLN A 162 -1.01 5.74 -2.43
N ARG A 163 -0.76 5.56 -3.74
CA ARG A 163 0.28 4.64 -4.23
C ARG A 163 1.68 5.06 -3.83
N ALA A 164 2.01 6.34 -4.02
CA ALA A 164 3.36 6.81 -3.77
C ALA A 164 3.73 6.69 -2.28
N ALA A 165 2.86 7.12 -1.38
CA ALA A 165 2.99 6.88 0.06
C ALA A 165 3.11 5.38 0.41
N THR A 166 2.32 4.52 -0.25
CA THR A 166 2.40 3.07 -0.05
C THR A 166 3.76 2.50 -0.48
N LEU A 167 4.31 2.94 -1.62
CA LEU A 167 5.65 2.55 -2.07
C LEU A 167 6.72 2.98 -1.07
N ARG A 168 6.60 4.18 -0.48
CA ARG A 168 7.53 4.63 0.56
C ARG A 168 7.46 3.77 1.82
N ALA A 169 6.25 3.37 2.23
CA ALA A 169 6.08 2.43 3.33
C ALA A 169 6.70 1.06 3.01
N ILE A 170 6.55 0.56 1.78
CA ILE A 170 7.20 -0.68 1.31
C ILE A 170 8.72 -0.55 1.38
N ASP A 171 9.30 0.52 0.83
CA ASP A 171 10.76 0.73 0.85
C ASP A 171 11.31 0.81 2.28
N ALA A 172 10.62 1.54 3.16
CA ALA A 172 11.04 1.75 4.54
C ALA A 172 11.07 0.45 5.37
N ASN A 173 10.29 -0.56 4.96
CA ASN A 173 10.17 -1.83 5.65
C ASN A 173 10.72 -3.01 4.84
N HIS A 174 11.51 -2.76 3.79
CA HIS A 174 12.11 -3.83 3.01
C HIS A 174 12.96 -4.73 3.92
N PRO A 175 12.73 -6.06 3.94
CA PRO A 175 13.55 -6.99 4.71
C PRO A 175 15.02 -6.90 4.28
N GLU A 176 15.95 -6.97 5.23
CA GLU A 176 17.38 -6.91 4.94
C GLU A 176 17.90 -8.24 4.36
N GLU A 177 17.26 -9.34 4.73
CA GLU A 177 17.56 -10.68 4.21
C GLU A 177 16.56 -11.10 3.13
N ASP A 178 17.06 -11.74 2.07
CA ASP A 178 16.22 -12.31 0.96
C ASP A 178 15.32 -13.48 1.40
N ASN A 179 15.32 -13.81 2.70
CA ASN A 179 14.53 -14.89 3.28
C ASN A 179 13.01 -14.69 3.12
N TRP A 180 12.55 -13.45 2.89
CA TRP A 180 11.13 -13.17 2.70
C TRP A 180 10.59 -13.95 1.50
N SER A 181 11.34 -14.12 0.43
CA SER A 181 10.86 -14.79 -0.79
C SER A 181 10.68 -16.32 -0.67
N VAL A 182 11.15 -16.93 0.43
CA VAL A 182 11.28 -18.39 0.57
C VAL A 182 9.94 -19.09 0.81
N THR A 183 8.99 -18.42 1.46
CA THR A 183 7.69 -19.03 1.79
C THR A 183 6.60 -18.54 0.85
N PRO A 184 5.60 -19.39 0.54
CA PRO A 184 4.38 -18.94 -0.09
C PRO A 184 3.75 -17.76 0.69
N LYS A 185 3.25 -16.77 -0.03
CA LYS A 185 2.64 -15.55 0.55
C LYS A 185 1.13 -15.55 0.52
N HIS A 186 0.50 -16.43 -0.27
CA HIS A 186 -0.93 -16.66 -0.17
C HIS A 186 -1.28 -17.39 1.14
N ILE A 187 -2.45 -17.12 1.69
CA ILE A 187 -3.02 -17.87 2.83
C ILE A 187 -3.60 -19.20 2.36
N ASP A 188 -4.28 -19.18 1.22
CA ASP A 188 -4.98 -20.30 0.59
C ASP A 188 -5.17 -19.98 -0.90
N ALA A 189 -5.75 -20.92 -1.66
CA ALA A 189 -6.01 -20.75 -3.09
C ALA A 189 -6.90 -19.55 -3.42
N GLU A 190 -7.85 -19.20 -2.54
CA GLU A 190 -8.71 -18.02 -2.71
C GLU A 190 -7.88 -16.73 -2.58
N ASP A 191 -6.96 -16.65 -1.61
CA ASP A 191 -6.03 -15.51 -1.47
C ASP A 191 -5.16 -15.35 -2.71
N SER A 192 -4.57 -16.46 -3.20
CA SER A 192 -3.78 -16.45 -4.44
C SER A 192 -4.60 -15.88 -5.60
N ARG A 193 -5.83 -16.35 -5.77
CA ARG A 193 -6.75 -15.91 -6.81
C ARG A 193 -7.06 -14.42 -6.68
N LEU A 194 -7.31 -13.92 -5.46
CA LEU A 194 -7.57 -12.51 -5.20
C LEU A 194 -6.35 -11.65 -5.56
N LEU A 195 -5.15 -12.06 -5.16
CA LEU A 195 -3.91 -11.33 -5.45
C LEU A 195 -3.63 -11.24 -6.96
N MET A 196 -3.69 -12.37 -7.67
CA MET A 196 -3.49 -12.41 -9.12
C MET A 196 -4.56 -11.62 -9.87
N THR A 197 -5.83 -11.72 -9.45
CA THR A 197 -6.92 -10.96 -10.06
C THR A 197 -6.76 -9.46 -9.82
N ALA A 198 -6.36 -9.04 -8.62
CA ALA A 198 -6.11 -7.64 -8.31
C ALA A 198 -4.96 -7.07 -9.17
N PHE A 199 -3.87 -7.83 -9.33
CA PHE A 199 -2.77 -7.47 -10.22
C PHE A 199 -3.22 -7.29 -11.67
N ILE A 200 -3.92 -8.29 -12.22
CA ILE A 200 -4.43 -8.25 -13.60
C ILE A 200 -5.37 -7.07 -13.77
N LYS A 201 -6.34 -6.89 -12.86
CA LYS A 201 -7.31 -5.80 -12.91
C LYS A 201 -6.62 -4.45 -12.91
N ARG A 202 -5.58 -4.27 -12.08
CA ARG A 202 -4.85 -3.01 -12.00
C ARG A 202 -4.14 -2.67 -13.31
N LEU A 203 -3.40 -3.62 -13.87
CA LEU A 203 -2.63 -3.37 -15.09
C LEU A 203 -3.50 -3.36 -16.35
N SER A 204 -4.62 -4.06 -16.34
CA SER A 204 -5.57 -4.04 -17.46
C SER A 204 -6.46 -2.79 -17.44
N ASN A 205 -6.42 -1.97 -16.39
CA ASN A 205 -7.20 -0.75 -16.29
C ASN A 205 -6.55 0.36 -17.14
N GLY A 206 -6.98 0.46 -18.40
CA GLY A 206 -6.42 1.40 -19.38
C GLY A 206 -6.57 2.89 -19.05
N ASN A 207 -7.27 3.23 -17.98
CA ASN A 207 -7.45 4.62 -17.53
C ASN A 207 -6.23 5.17 -16.77
N ASP A 208 -5.26 4.33 -16.40
CA ASP A 208 -4.13 4.73 -15.56
C ASP A 208 -2.79 4.32 -16.18
N LEU A 209 -2.46 4.96 -17.31
CA LEU A 209 -1.17 4.77 -18.01
C LEU A 209 0.04 5.14 -17.13
N SER A 210 -0.15 5.92 -16.07
CA SER A 210 0.92 6.29 -15.13
C SER A 210 1.52 5.06 -14.44
N VAL A 211 0.72 4.01 -14.20
CA VAL A 211 1.19 2.77 -13.57
C VAL A 211 2.33 2.14 -14.38
N PHE A 212 2.25 2.19 -15.71
CA PHE A 212 3.25 1.61 -16.60
C PHE A 212 4.57 2.39 -16.68
N LEU A 213 4.56 3.66 -16.28
CA LEU A 213 5.74 4.53 -16.25
C LEU A 213 6.46 4.51 -14.90
N THR A 214 5.92 3.77 -13.92
CA THR A 214 6.49 3.65 -12.58
C THR A 214 7.07 2.26 -12.33
N ARG A 215 7.82 2.12 -11.23
CA ARG A 215 8.28 0.81 -10.75
C ARG A 215 7.17 -0.03 -10.08
N GLU A 216 5.95 0.49 -9.95
CA GLU A 216 4.87 -0.19 -9.23
C GLU A 216 4.61 -1.63 -9.69
N PRO A 217 4.52 -1.93 -11.00
CA PRO A 217 4.22 -3.29 -11.44
C PRO A 217 5.36 -4.25 -11.09
N SER A 218 6.62 -3.79 -11.15
CA SER A 218 7.78 -4.58 -10.72
C SER A 218 7.75 -4.91 -9.22
N VAL A 219 7.27 -3.97 -8.39
CA VAL A 219 7.12 -4.16 -6.94
C VAL A 219 5.98 -5.14 -6.65
N MET A 220 4.83 -4.99 -7.29
CA MET A 220 3.70 -5.91 -7.16
C MET A 220 4.07 -7.35 -7.59
N LEU A 221 4.85 -7.51 -8.66
CA LEU A 221 5.29 -8.81 -9.15
C LEU A 221 6.05 -9.62 -8.10
N ARG A 222 6.78 -8.99 -7.18
CA ARG A 222 7.47 -9.67 -6.07
C ARG A 222 6.51 -10.48 -5.18
N LEU A 223 5.28 -9.95 -4.99
CA LEU A 223 4.23 -10.65 -4.26
C LEU A 223 3.61 -11.75 -5.11
N ILE A 224 3.32 -11.47 -6.39
CA ILE A 224 2.62 -12.43 -7.26
C ILE A 224 3.44 -13.70 -7.51
N THR A 225 4.74 -13.57 -7.74
CA THR A 225 5.63 -14.72 -7.97
C THR A 225 5.71 -15.64 -6.75
N THR A 226 5.59 -15.08 -5.55
CA THR A 226 5.63 -15.83 -4.28
C THR A 226 4.24 -16.22 -3.77
N SER A 227 3.17 -15.84 -4.47
CA SER A 227 1.78 -16.12 -4.08
C SER A 227 1.07 -17.11 -5.00
N THR A 228 1.72 -17.65 -6.03
CA THR A 228 1.06 -18.55 -6.99
C THR A 228 0.73 -19.91 -6.35
N ASP A 229 -0.55 -20.28 -6.38
CA ASP A 229 -1.06 -21.58 -5.93
C ASP A 229 -1.39 -22.48 -7.15
N PRO A 230 -1.20 -23.82 -7.07
CA PRO A 230 -1.56 -24.74 -8.15
C PRO A 230 -3.00 -24.59 -8.68
N ASP A 231 -3.96 -24.25 -7.80
CA ASP A 231 -5.38 -24.10 -8.15
C ASP A 231 -5.70 -22.73 -8.81
N THR A 232 -4.66 -21.92 -9.07
CA THR A 232 -4.77 -20.59 -9.69
C THR A 232 -3.96 -20.44 -10.98
N GLN A 233 -3.48 -21.56 -11.53
CA GLN A 233 -2.72 -21.57 -12.79
C GLN A 233 -3.52 -21.03 -13.98
N ASP A 234 -4.85 -21.05 -13.92
CA ASP A 234 -5.73 -20.45 -14.93
C ASP A 234 -5.52 -18.94 -15.09
N LEU A 235 -5.01 -18.25 -14.05
CA LEU A 235 -4.73 -16.81 -14.07
C LEU A 235 -3.31 -16.46 -14.53
N LEU A 236 -2.38 -17.43 -14.58
CA LEU A 236 -0.99 -17.18 -14.98
C LEU A 236 -0.86 -16.55 -16.39
N PRO A 237 -1.62 -16.97 -17.41
CA PRO A 237 -1.56 -16.30 -18.71
C PRO A 237 -1.88 -14.80 -18.63
N GLY A 238 -2.85 -14.41 -17.80
CA GLY A 238 -3.20 -13.02 -17.57
C GLY A 238 -2.09 -12.23 -16.87
N VAL A 239 -1.50 -12.81 -15.82
CA VAL A 239 -0.36 -12.23 -15.11
C VAL A 239 0.84 -12.03 -16.04
N ILE A 240 1.19 -13.06 -16.81
CA ILE A 240 2.32 -13.02 -17.75
C ILE A 240 2.08 -11.95 -18.82
N ARG A 241 0.87 -11.89 -19.39
CA ARG A 241 0.53 -10.86 -20.39
C ARG A 241 0.76 -9.46 -19.83
N CYS A 242 0.18 -9.14 -18.67
CA CYS A 242 0.33 -7.81 -18.07
C CYS A 242 1.80 -7.50 -17.68
N ALA A 243 2.56 -8.49 -17.21
CA ALA A 243 3.98 -8.33 -16.90
C ALA A 243 4.83 -8.05 -18.15
N VAL A 244 4.54 -8.75 -19.25
CA VAL A 244 5.21 -8.55 -20.55
C VAL A 244 4.85 -7.20 -21.15
N GLU A 245 3.57 -6.82 -21.15
CA GLU A 245 3.11 -5.50 -21.56
C GLU A 245 3.84 -4.39 -20.80
N TYR A 246 3.92 -4.52 -19.47
CA TYR A 246 4.70 -3.59 -18.65
C TYR A 246 6.19 -3.57 -19.01
N GLY A 247 6.82 -4.74 -19.16
CA GLY A 247 8.22 -4.83 -19.55
C GLY A 247 8.51 -4.09 -20.85
N TRP A 248 7.63 -4.25 -21.85
CA TRP A 248 7.73 -3.51 -23.10
C TRP A 248 7.48 -2.02 -22.94
N SER A 249 6.43 -1.62 -22.20
CA SER A 249 6.16 -0.21 -21.94
C SER A 249 7.31 0.49 -21.22
N MET A 250 8.03 -0.19 -20.33
CA MET A 250 9.24 0.35 -19.71
C MET A 250 10.36 0.50 -20.74
N LEU A 251 10.67 -0.57 -21.48
CA LEU A 251 11.74 -0.56 -22.48
C LEU A 251 11.54 0.49 -23.57
N PHE A 252 10.30 0.67 -24.02
CA PHE A 252 9.97 1.65 -25.06
C PHE A 252 9.66 3.03 -24.50
N GLY A 253 9.10 3.15 -23.29
CA GLY A 253 8.80 4.44 -22.64
C GLY A 253 10.04 5.27 -22.31
N ILE A 254 11.24 4.67 -22.35
CA ILE A 254 12.53 5.39 -22.25
C ILE A 254 12.83 6.23 -23.51
N ASP A 255 12.19 5.94 -24.66
CA ASP A 255 12.26 6.74 -25.89
C ASP A 255 10.90 7.44 -26.12
N LEU A 256 10.75 8.67 -25.61
CA LEU A 256 9.55 9.49 -25.77
C LEU A 256 9.29 9.87 -27.23
N ASP A 257 8.54 9.05 -27.97
CA ASP A 257 7.62 9.46 -29.08
C ASP A 257 6.67 8.29 -29.49
N LEU A 258 5.95 7.68 -28.52
CA LEU A 258 5.41 6.32 -28.66
C LEU A 258 3.88 6.15 -28.61
N GLU A 259 3.08 7.20 -28.61
CA GLU A 259 1.61 7.05 -28.64
C GLU A 259 1.12 6.35 -29.91
N HIS A 260 1.73 6.63 -31.07
CA HIS A 260 1.36 5.97 -32.33
C HIS A 260 1.97 4.57 -32.52
N ARG A 261 3.06 4.22 -31.82
CA ARG A 261 3.74 2.92 -31.98
C ARG A 261 3.22 1.85 -31.01
N LEU A 262 2.82 2.22 -29.78
CA LEU A 262 2.22 1.26 -28.83
C LEU A 262 0.91 0.69 -29.37
N GLN A 263 0.08 1.51 -30.03
CA GLN A 263 -1.17 1.05 -30.63
C GLN A 263 -0.94 0.11 -31.83
N GLY A 264 0.12 0.35 -32.61
CA GLY A 264 0.53 -0.52 -33.72
C GLY A 264 1.10 -1.86 -33.26
N ILE A 265 1.93 -1.85 -32.22
CA ILE A 265 2.56 -3.05 -31.67
C ILE A 265 1.54 -3.91 -30.90
N ALA A 266 0.65 -3.29 -30.11
CA ALA A 266 -0.42 -4.02 -29.43
C ALA A 266 -1.37 -4.70 -30.43
N ARG A 267 -1.70 -4.05 -31.56
CA ARG A 267 -2.44 -4.69 -32.65
C ARG A 267 -1.67 -5.83 -33.33
N THR A 268 -0.35 -5.70 -33.48
CA THR A 268 0.47 -6.70 -34.17
C THR A 268 0.78 -7.92 -33.30
N LEU A 269 0.94 -7.73 -31.98
CA LEU A 269 1.30 -8.79 -31.05
C LEU A 269 0.08 -9.46 -30.38
N PHE A 270 -1.02 -8.73 -30.18
CA PHE A 270 -2.20 -9.21 -29.45
C PHE A 270 -3.49 -9.21 -30.30
N GLY A 271 -3.44 -8.69 -31.52
CA GLY A 271 -4.59 -8.62 -32.43
C GLY A 271 -4.66 -9.76 -33.43
N VAL A 272 -4.87 -11.00 -32.97
CA VAL A 272 -5.61 -12.03 -33.74
C VAL A 272 -6.43 -12.85 -32.76
N LEU A 273 -7.63 -12.35 -32.42
CA LEU A 273 -8.79 -13.16 -32.08
C LEU A 273 -10.03 -12.38 -32.54
N VAL A 274 -10.24 -12.41 -33.85
CA VAL A 274 -11.47 -12.64 -34.65
C VAL A 274 -11.17 -12.22 -36.08
#